data_AF-A0AAV8V5W4-F1
#
_entry.id   AF-A0AAV8V5W4-F1
#
_cell.length_a   1.000
_cell.length_b   1.000
_cell.length_c   1.000
_cell.angle_alpha   90.00
_cell.angle_beta   90.00
_cell.angle_gamma   90.00
#
_symmetry.space_group_name_H-M   'P 1'
#
loop_
_entity.id
_entity.type
_entity.pdbx_description
1 polymer ?
#
loop_
_entity_poly.entity_id
_entity_poly.type
_entity_poly.pdbx_seq_one_letter_code
_entity_poly.pdbx_strand_id
1 'polypeptide(L)'
;MNTFVHYYDLQPLFDEYASLNAQYDELRLTYLNNTLVGRELDNYNRIVQYSRSSISSKINNIKIHNRKISKRGLIDGVGSIIKSLTGNLDASDGEKIYRILNHMQVNEHNLQNQLKHQYSVNHQTIKNFNETIQDIQHNELMLRSKIMQLSQFVREGATHQDILFAKDLFNQLNILYNGILNVLQDIENSITFCRINAMHPSIINPHDLFLEIENISQHYQSSLPFEVKYENILDFESILKIHCKIDSDRITYFLSMPIYYEREFNLFYMLPIPTKHQSDYLTIIPKSKFFLKDSSDNSIRPLSDMCTQVFIREEKIVAHCKGSTDTILLTGTFLITRDSCDLFFKEKKLVFQETSHGKPLIISALNLQPNTPHDNPEFQIKLKKLNLKELPIDPIIPITDNLQSYDYHIPSLWTIMLYIFLASGVFYLCYRWKKNKEPTPKERNPTKSKKIEEVELPERRINLPEDASF
;
A
#
# COMPACT_ATOMS: atom_id res chain seq x y z
N MET A 1 -3.55 -4.49 16.63
CA MET A 1 -3.79 -4.34 15.19
C MET A 1 -3.86 -5.73 14.62
N ASN A 2 -4.94 -6.08 13.93
CA ASN A 2 -5.08 -7.34 13.22
C ASN A 2 -5.02 -7.06 11.72
N THR A 3 -4.40 -7.94 10.95
CA THR A 3 -4.29 -7.78 9.51
C THR A 3 -4.92 -8.96 8.78
N PHE A 4 -5.93 -8.70 7.97
CA PHE A 4 -6.46 -9.65 6.99
C PHE A 4 -5.52 -9.70 5.80
N VAL A 5 -5.28 -10.90 5.30
CA VAL A 5 -4.46 -11.13 4.12
C VAL A 5 -5.23 -12.00 3.15
N HIS A 6 -5.27 -11.57 1.89
CA HIS A 6 -5.69 -12.43 0.80
C HIS A 6 -4.87 -12.11 -0.44
N TYR A 7 -4.96 -12.99 -1.44
CA TYR A 7 -4.23 -12.81 -2.67
C TYR A 7 -5.01 -13.31 -3.88
N TYR A 8 -4.69 -12.74 -5.04
CA TYR A 8 -5.13 -13.23 -6.34
C TYR A 8 -3.93 -13.82 -7.08
N ASP A 9 -4.01 -15.10 -7.42
CA ASP A 9 -3.08 -15.77 -8.32
C ASP A 9 -3.54 -15.55 -9.76
N LEU A 10 -2.78 -14.76 -10.51
CA LEU A 10 -3.15 -14.34 -11.86
C LEU A 10 -2.71 -15.35 -12.93
N GLN A 11 -1.84 -16.30 -12.59
CA GLN A 11 -1.28 -17.22 -13.56
C GLN A 11 -2.37 -18.06 -14.26
N PRO A 12 -3.33 -18.69 -13.53
CA PRO A 12 -4.40 -19.45 -14.17
C PRO A 12 -5.24 -18.62 -15.16
N LEU A 13 -5.50 -17.35 -14.85
CA LEU A 13 -6.25 -16.44 -15.72
C LEU A 13 -5.46 -16.11 -17.00
N PHE A 14 -4.14 -15.93 -16.89
CA PHE A 14 -3.28 -15.68 -18.05
C PHE A 14 -3.15 -16.90 -18.95
N ASP A 15 -3.05 -18.09 -18.37
CA ASP A 15 -3.00 -19.36 -19.10
C ASP A 15 -4.33 -19.60 -19.84
N GLU A 16 -5.45 -19.31 -19.18
CA GLU A 16 -6.80 -19.41 -19.76
C GLU A 16 -6.98 -18.46 -20.95
N TYR A 17 -6.57 -17.20 -20.81
CA TYR A 17 -6.59 -16.25 -21.93
C TYR A 17 -5.72 -16.71 -23.12
N ALA A 18 -4.56 -17.31 -22.85
CA ALA A 18 -3.68 -17.84 -23.88
C ALA A 18 -4.33 -19.04 -24.61
N SER A 19 -4.97 -19.95 -23.86
CA SER A 19 -5.69 -21.09 -24.43
C SER A 19 -6.86 -20.65 -25.29
N LEU A 20 -7.70 -19.74 -24.79
CA LEU A 20 -8.85 -19.21 -25.52
C LEU A 20 -8.45 -18.49 -26.82
N ASN A 21 -7.32 -17.77 -26.81
CA ASN A 21 -6.74 -17.17 -28.01
C ASN A 21 -6.33 -18.22 -29.05
N ALA A 22 -5.69 -19.31 -28.63
CA ALA A 22 -5.31 -20.38 -29.53
C ALA A 22 -6.54 -21.05 -30.16
N GLN A 23 -7.59 -21.31 -29.37
CA GLN A 23 -8.85 -21.85 -29.85
C GLN A 23 -9.54 -20.93 -30.86
N TYR A 24 -9.57 -19.64 -30.58
CA TYR A 24 -10.11 -18.65 -31.51
C TYR A 24 -9.32 -18.61 -32.83
N ASP A 25 -8.00 -18.68 -32.76
CA ASP A 25 -7.16 -18.65 -33.97
C ASP A 25 -7.38 -19.92 -34.82
N GLU A 26 -7.59 -21.09 -34.19
CA GLU A 26 -7.99 -22.34 -34.87
C GLU A 26 -9.38 -22.21 -35.53
N LEU A 27 -10.36 -21.70 -34.78
CA LEU A 27 -11.71 -21.43 -35.29
C LEU A 27 -11.66 -20.49 -36.50
N ARG A 28 -10.84 -19.44 -36.41
CA ARG A 28 -10.63 -18.45 -37.46
C ARG A 28 -10.08 -19.06 -38.74
N LEU A 29 -9.05 -19.89 -38.64
CA LEU A 29 -8.48 -20.57 -39.79
C LEU A 29 -9.48 -21.51 -40.46
N THR A 30 -10.36 -22.14 -39.67
CA THR A 30 -11.36 -23.09 -40.16
C THR A 30 -12.39 -22.43 -41.08
N TYR A 31 -12.95 -21.27 -40.72
CA TYR A 31 -13.99 -20.65 -41.55
C TYR A 31 -13.46 -19.71 -42.63
N LEU A 32 -12.23 -19.17 -42.52
CA LEU A 32 -11.66 -18.28 -43.55
C LEU A 32 -11.51 -18.96 -44.92
N ASN A 33 -11.41 -20.29 -44.93
CA ASN A 33 -11.38 -21.08 -46.16
C ASN A 33 -12.73 -21.15 -46.90
N ASN A 34 -13.84 -20.73 -46.26
CA ASN A 34 -15.18 -20.74 -46.84
C ASN A 34 -15.73 -19.31 -46.99
N THR A 35 -15.89 -18.85 -48.23
CA THR A 35 -16.27 -17.45 -48.56
C THR A 35 -17.70 -17.07 -48.17
N LEU A 36 -18.60 -18.05 -47.99
CA LEU A 36 -19.97 -17.80 -47.53
C LEU A 36 -19.99 -17.67 -46.00
N VAL A 37 -19.42 -18.66 -45.31
CA VAL A 37 -19.36 -18.69 -43.84
C VAL A 37 -18.55 -17.50 -43.31
N GLY A 38 -17.43 -17.16 -43.94
CA GLY A 38 -16.60 -16.04 -43.54
C GLY A 38 -17.31 -14.68 -43.62
N ARG A 39 -18.18 -14.48 -44.61
CA ARG A 39 -18.98 -13.24 -44.71
C ARG A 39 -20.01 -13.13 -43.60
N GLU A 40 -20.69 -14.24 -43.29
CA GLU A 40 -21.69 -14.29 -42.22
C GLU A 40 -21.10 -14.12 -40.80
N LEU A 41 -19.84 -14.51 -40.61
CA LEU A 41 -19.16 -14.48 -39.32
C LEU A 41 -18.26 -13.26 -39.10
N ASP A 42 -18.06 -12.38 -40.10
CA ASP A 42 -17.11 -11.26 -39.99
C ASP A 42 -17.46 -10.31 -38.83
N ASN A 43 -18.75 -10.04 -38.60
CA ASN A 43 -19.17 -9.19 -37.49
C ASN A 43 -18.83 -9.79 -36.12
N TYR A 44 -19.09 -11.09 -35.95
CA TYR A 44 -18.74 -11.81 -34.72
C TYR A 44 -17.23 -11.83 -34.50
N ASN A 45 -16.48 -12.06 -35.58
CA ASN A 45 -15.03 -12.01 -35.59
C ASN A 45 -14.48 -10.66 -35.11
N ARG A 46 -15.05 -9.55 -35.57
CA ARG A 46 -14.66 -8.19 -35.13
C ARG A 46 -14.94 -7.96 -33.64
N ILE A 47 -16.09 -8.41 -33.15
CA ILE A 47 -16.46 -8.30 -31.72
C ILE A 47 -15.43 -9.04 -30.86
N VAL A 48 -15.11 -10.27 -31.23
CA VAL A 48 -14.11 -11.08 -30.53
C VAL A 48 -12.73 -10.44 -30.57
N GLN A 49 -12.30 -9.93 -31.73
CA GLN A 49 -11.01 -9.24 -31.87
C GLN A 49 -10.93 -8.00 -30.96
N TYR A 50 -12.03 -7.25 -30.85
CA TYR A 50 -12.10 -6.13 -29.92
C TYR A 50 -11.91 -6.61 -28.47
N SER A 51 -12.61 -7.66 -28.04
CA SER A 51 -12.46 -8.24 -26.69
C SER A 51 -11.03 -8.76 -26.44
N ARG A 52 -10.42 -9.45 -27.41
CA ARG A 52 -9.01 -9.90 -27.34
C ARG A 52 -8.06 -8.72 -27.13
N SER A 53 -8.22 -7.66 -27.92
CA SER A 53 -7.35 -6.49 -27.85
C SER A 53 -7.51 -5.73 -26.52
N SER A 54 -8.74 -5.64 -26.01
CA SER A 54 -9.06 -5.03 -24.72
C SER A 54 -8.43 -5.81 -23.56
N ILE A 55 -8.55 -7.13 -23.57
CA ILE A 55 -7.93 -8.00 -22.56
C ILE A 55 -6.41 -7.91 -22.61
N SER A 56 -5.82 -7.98 -23.81
CA SER A 56 -4.36 -7.86 -23.98
C SER A 56 -3.85 -6.54 -23.41
N SER A 57 -4.55 -5.44 -23.69
CA SER A 57 -4.24 -4.12 -23.12
C SER A 57 -4.28 -4.12 -21.59
N LYS A 58 -5.34 -4.66 -20.98
CA LYS A 58 -5.48 -4.76 -19.52
C LYS A 58 -4.41 -5.64 -18.88
N ILE A 59 -4.13 -6.81 -19.45
CA ILE A 59 -3.05 -7.70 -18.97
C ILE A 59 -1.70 -6.98 -19.04
N ASN A 60 -1.42 -6.27 -20.14
CA ASN A 60 -0.19 -5.50 -20.27
C ASN A 60 -0.11 -4.37 -19.23
N ASN A 61 -1.21 -3.67 -18.96
CA ASN A 61 -1.27 -2.65 -17.92
C ASN A 61 -0.94 -3.24 -16.55
N ILE A 62 -1.55 -4.38 -16.18
CA ILE A 62 -1.26 -5.10 -14.93
C ILE A 62 0.22 -5.53 -14.88
N LYS A 63 0.76 -6.09 -15.97
CA LYS A 63 2.19 -6.48 -16.03
C LYS A 63 3.16 -5.30 -15.97
N ILE A 64 2.79 -4.13 -16.51
CA ILE A 64 3.59 -2.89 -16.38
C ILE A 64 3.66 -2.45 -14.92
N HIS A 65 2.56 -2.60 -14.18
CA HIS A 65 2.53 -2.36 -12.74
C HIS A 65 3.43 -3.32 -11.94
N ASN A 66 3.84 -4.44 -12.55
CA ASN A 66 4.70 -5.48 -11.96
C ASN A 66 6.19 -5.37 -12.32
N ARG A 67 6.59 -4.40 -13.15
CA ARG A 67 8.01 -4.18 -13.40
C ARG A 67 8.64 -3.67 -12.10
N LYS A 68 9.47 -4.50 -11.45
CA LYS A 68 10.43 -4.05 -10.43
C LYS A 68 11.12 -2.80 -10.97
N ILE A 69 10.73 -1.63 -10.46
CA ILE A 69 11.52 -0.42 -10.62
C ILE A 69 12.81 -0.73 -9.88
N SER A 70 13.84 -1.16 -10.61
CA SER A 70 15.18 -1.29 -10.05
C SER A 70 15.55 0.10 -9.58
N LYS A 71 15.47 0.35 -8.27
CA LYS A 71 15.99 1.57 -7.67
C LYS A 71 17.46 1.62 -8.07
N ARG A 72 17.80 2.53 -8.97
CA ARG A 72 19.18 2.81 -9.35
C ARG A 72 19.91 3.20 -8.07
N GLY A 73 21.05 2.55 -7.85
CA GLY A 73 21.83 2.67 -6.62
C GLY A 73 22.35 4.08 -6.34
N LEU A 74 22.82 4.24 -5.09
CA LEU A 74 23.40 5.42 -4.45
C LEU A 74 22.41 6.56 -4.15
N ILE A 75 21.80 6.50 -2.95
CA ILE A 75 21.87 7.49 -1.85
C ILE A 75 20.92 6.96 -0.75
N ASP A 76 21.45 6.10 0.12
CA ASP A 76 20.73 5.53 1.30
C ASP A 76 20.96 6.34 2.59
N GLY A 77 21.37 7.61 2.46
CA GLY A 77 21.78 8.42 3.63
C GLY A 77 20.67 9.28 4.25
N VAL A 78 19.62 9.65 3.51
CA VAL A 78 18.64 10.66 3.96
C VAL A 78 17.19 10.14 3.90
N GLY A 79 16.95 9.00 3.24
CA GLY A 79 15.61 8.42 3.13
C GLY A 79 15.11 7.67 4.37
N SER A 80 15.96 7.45 5.38
CA SER A 80 15.66 6.53 6.48
C SER A 80 14.76 7.13 7.57
N ILE A 81 14.73 8.46 7.71
CA ILE A 81 13.96 9.12 8.76
C ILE A 81 12.50 9.33 8.35
N ILE A 82 12.22 9.45 7.04
CA ILE A 82 10.85 9.52 6.50
C ILE A 82 10.22 8.11 6.35
N LYS A 83 11.03 7.05 6.35
CA LYS A 83 10.61 5.64 6.24
C LYS A 83 9.94 5.06 7.49
N SER A 84 10.16 5.61 8.69
CA SER A 84 9.50 5.10 9.92
C SER A 84 8.08 5.63 10.13
N LEU A 85 7.70 6.73 9.48
CA LEU A 85 6.41 7.39 9.67
C LEU A 85 5.39 7.12 8.55
N THR A 86 5.80 6.54 7.42
CA THR A 86 4.94 6.38 6.24
C THR A 86 4.57 4.94 5.89
N GLY A 87 5.07 3.95 6.64
CA GLY A 87 4.54 2.57 6.61
C GLY A 87 4.43 1.96 5.21
N ASN A 88 5.37 2.23 4.32
CA ASN A 88 5.40 1.56 3.02
C ASN A 88 6.16 0.24 3.22
N LEU A 89 5.45 -0.90 3.13
CA LEU A 89 6.04 -2.24 3.18
C LEU A 89 7.29 -2.26 2.29
N ASP A 90 8.46 -2.47 2.86
CA ASP A 90 9.65 -2.60 2.05
C ASP A 90 9.74 -4.01 1.43
N ALA A 91 10.69 -4.22 0.52
CA ALA A 91 10.85 -5.51 -0.15
C ALA A 91 11.17 -6.65 0.83
N SER A 92 11.78 -6.37 1.98
CA SER A 92 12.14 -7.32 3.03
C SER A 92 10.93 -7.68 3.91
N ASP A 93 10.06 -6.71 4.23
CA ASP A 93 8.76 -6.94 4.89
C ASP A 93 7.87 -7.81 4.00
N GLY A 94 7.86 -7.52 2.70
CA GLY A 94 7.13 -8.33 1.72
C GLY A 94 7.65 -9.76 1.57
N GLU A 95 8.93 -10.01 1.84
CA GLU A 95 9.51 -11.37 1.81
C GLU A 95 9.24 -12.11 3.13
N LYS A 96 9.34 -11.42 4.26
CA LYS A 96 8.97 -11.94 5.59
C LYS A 96 7.50 -12.36 5.62
N ILE A 97 6.61 -11.53 5.06
CA ILE A 97 5.19 -11.82 4.97
C ILE A 97 4.90 -12.94 3.97
N TYR A 98 5.62 -13.02 2.85
CA TYR A 98 5.49 -14.15 1.93
C TYR A 98 5.85 -15.48 2.59
N ARG A 99 6.94 -15.53 3.36
CA ARG A 99 7.30 -16.72 4.15
C ARG A 99 6.20 -17.04 5.16
N ILE A 100 5.71 -16.05 5.88
CA ILE A 100 4.61 -16.20 6.83
C ILE A 100 3.35 -16.76 6.16
N LEU A 101 2.95 -16.27 4.99
CA LEU A 101 1.80 -16.77 4.24
C LEU A 101 1.98 -18.22 3.78
N ASN A 102 3.16 -18.54 3.23
CA ASN A 102 3.46 -19.92 2.83
C ASN A 102 3.48 -20.87 4.05
N HIS A 103 4.02 -20.44 5.20
CA HIS A 103 4.00 -21.22 6.44
C HIS A 103 2.60 -21.28 7.09
N MET A 104 1.71 -20.32 6.85
CA MET A 104 0.31 -20.41 7.29
C MET A 104 -0.49 -21.39 6.42
N GLN A 105 -0.17 -21.49 5.13
CA GLN A 105 -0.76 -22.48 4.20
C GLN A 105 -0.24 -23.90 4.47
N VAL A 106 1.05 -24.05 4.78
CA VAL A 106 1.68 -25.32 5.12
C VAL A 106 1.59 -25.49 6.63
N ASN A 107 0.54 -26.17 7.12
CA ASN A 107 0.16 -26.48 8.51
C ASN A 107 1.31 -26.68 9.57
N GLU A 108 2.12 -25.66 9.83
CA GLU A 108 3.18 -25.69 10.85
C GLU A 108 2.64 -25.17 12.19
N HIS A 109 2.33 -26.10 13.09
CA HIS A 109 1.64 -25.84 14.36
C HIS A 109 2.30 -24.80 15.28
N ASN A 110 3.64 -24.68 15.28
CA ASN A 110 4.34 -23.81 16.23
C ASN A 110 4.37 -22.33 15.82
N LEU A 111 4.45 -22.05 14.50
CA LEU A 111 4.42 -20.68 13.98
C LEU A 111 2.97 -20.17 13.83
N GLN A 112 2.03 -21.09 13.53
CA GLN A 112 0.61 -20.77 13.34
C GLN A 112 -0.03 -20.10 14.56
N ASN A 113 0.28 -20.51 15.79
CA ASN A 113 -0.44 -20.01 16.96
C ASN A 113 -0.15 -18.53 17.26
N GLN A 114 1.09 -18.07 17.12
CA GLN A 114 1.43 -16.66 17.34
C GLN A 114 0.99 -15.78 16.16
N LEU A 115 1.04 -16.31 14.94
CA LEU A 115 0.62 -15.60 13.74
C LEU A 115 -0.90 -15.50 13.59
N LYS A 116 -1.66 -16.52 14.04
CA LYS A 116 -3.13 -16.50 14.05
C LYS A 116 -3.71 -15.29 14.78
N HIS A 117 -3.00 -14.79 15.80
CA HIS A 117 -3.42 -13.63 16.59
C HIS A 117 -3.02 -12.28 15.97
N GLN A 118 -2.43 -12.26 14.78
CA GLN A 118 -2.06 -11.01 14.11
C GLN A 118 -2.47 -10.99 12.63
N TYR A 119 -2.60 -12.18 12.03
CA TYR A 119 -2.95 -12.36 10.64
C TYR A 119 -4.12 -13.33 10.49
N SER A 120 -5.18 -12.90 9.79
CA SER A 120 -6.22 -13.79 9.27
C SER A 120 -6.04 -13.93 7.77
N VAL A 121 -6.14 -15.16 7.25
CA VAL A 121 -6.19 -15.37 5.79
C VAL A 121 -7.66 -15.44 5.38
N ASN A 122 -8.09 -14.52 4.52
CA ASN A 122 -9.44 -14.56 3.99
C ASN A 122 -9.53 -15.62 2.88
N HIS A 123 -9.88 -16.83 3.31
CA HIS A 123 -10.02 -17.98 2.43
C HIS A 123 -11.24 -17.86 1.51
N GLN A 124 -12.30 -17.16 1.92
CA GLN A 124 -13.53 -17.06 1.14
C GLN A 124 -13.32 -16.24 -0.13
N THR A 125 -12.66 -15.09 -0.04
CA THR A 125 -12.36 -14.25 -1.21
C THR A 125 -11.39 -14.96 -2.17
N ILE A 126 -10.40 -15.70 -1.65
CA ILE A 126 -9.49 -16.53 -2.47
C ILE A 126 -10.28 -17.64 -3.18
N LYS A 127 -11.19 -18.30 -2.46
CA LYS A 127 -12.04 -19.36 -3.00
C LYS A 127 -12.97 -18.85 -4.09
N ASN A 128 -13.68 -17.75 -3.86
CA ASN A 128 -14.58 -17.12 -4.83
C ASN A 128 -13.85 -16.79 -6.14
N PHE A 129 -12.65 -16.21 -6.02
CA PHE A 129 -11.79 -15.93 -7.18
C PHE A 129 -11.42 -17.21 -7.93
N ASN A 130 -10.94 -18.24 -7.22
CA ASN A 130 -10.56 -19.51 -7.83
C ASN A 130 -11.75 -20.25 -8.49
N GLU A 131 -12.93 -20.24 -7.87
CA GLU A 131 -14.16 -20.80 -8.44
C GLU A 131 -14.55 -20.09 -9.74
N THR A 132 -14.42 -18.77 -9.79
CA THR A 132 -14.67 -17.99 -11.02
C THR A 132 -13.72 -18.40 -12.14
N ILE A 133 -12.43 -18.63 -11.83
CA ILE A 133 -11.46 -19.12 -12.80
C ILE A 133 -11.79 -20.55 -13.26
N GLN A 134 -12.20 -21.42 -12.33
CA GLN A 134 -12.58 -22.80 -12.65
C GLN A 134 -13.81 -22.87 -13.56
N ASP A 135 -14.79 -21.98 -13.36
CA ASP A 135 -15.97 -21.88 -14.22
C ASP A 135 -15.58 -21.46 -15.65
N ILE A 136 -14.63 -20.51 -15.79
CA ILE A 136 -14.10 -20.12 -17.10
C ILE A 136 -13.42 -21.32 -17.77
N GLN A 137 -12.54 -22.03 -17.04
CA GLN A 137 -11.84 -23.22 -17.54
C GLN A 137 -12.80 -24.33 -17.98
N HIS A 138 -13.83 -24.62 -17.19
CA HIS A 138 -14.83 -25.63 -17.54
C HIS A 138 -15.56 -25.29 -18.84
N ASN A 139 -15.95 -24.02 -18.99
CA ASN A 139 -16.63 -23.55 -20.18
C ASN A 139 -15.71 -23.52 -21.42
N GLU A 140 -14.40 -23.25 -21.24
CA GLU A 140 -13.40 -23.33 -22.31
C GLU A 140 -13.21 -24.77 -22.83
N LEU A 141 -13.20 -25.76 -21.95
CA LEU A 141 -13.10 -27.17 -22.34
C LEU A 141 -14.32 -27.59 -23.17
N MET A 142 -15.51 -27.15 -22.75
CA MET A 142 -16.74 -27.36 -23.50
C MET A 142 -16.68 -26.69 -24.88
N LEU A 143 -16.18 -25.46 -24.96
CA LEU A 143 -16.00 -24.75 -26.24
C LEU A 143 -15.06 -25.52 -27.17
N ARG A 144 -13.92 -26.01 -26.66
CA ARG A 144 -12.95 -26.78 -27.44
C ARG A 144 -13.58 -27.97 -28.15
N SER A 145 -14.40 -28.73 -27.42
CA SER A 145 -15.08 -29.91 -27.95
C SER A 145 -16.01 -29.56 -29.12
N LYS A 146 -16.66 -28.39 -29.06
CA LYS A 146 -17.56 -27.92 -30.12
C LYS A 146 -16.80 -27.34 -31.32
N ILE A 147 -15.65 -26.69 -31.11
CA ILE A 147 -14.77 -26.24 -32.20
C ILE A 147 -14.28 -27.45 -33.01
N MET A 148 -13.90 -28.54 -32.34
CA MET A 148 -13.52 -29.78 -33.02
C MET A 148 -14.66 -30.33 -33.90
N GLN A 149 -15.91 -30.30 -33.43
CA GLN A 149 -17.08 -30.72 -34.21
C GLN A 149 -17.31 -29.82 -35.44
N LEU A 150 -17.19 -28.50 -35.29
CA LEU A 150 -17.30 -27.57 -36.41
C LEU A 150 -16.25 -27.85 -37.50
N SER A 151 -15.02 -28.15 -37.10
CA SER A 151 -13.92 -28.44 -38.04
C SER A 151 -14.21 -29.64 -38.96
N GLN A 152 -15.04 -30.57 -38.50
CA GLN A 152 -15.49 -31.73 -39.27
C GLN A 152 -16.55 -31.32 -40.30
N PHE A 153 -17.58 -30.57 -39.90
CA PHE A 153 -18.70 -30.17 -40.77
C PHE A 153 -18.27 -29.23 -41.90
N VAL A 154 -17.37 -28.28 -41.63
CA VAL A 154 -16.91 -27.31 -42.64
C VAL A 154 -16.20 -27.99 -43.82
N ARG A 155 -15.60 -29.17 -43.62
CA ARG A 155 -14.92 -29.93 -44.69
C ARG A 155 -15.88 -30.60 -45.67
N GLU A 156 -17.11 -30.89 -45.24
CA GLU A 156 -18.10 -31.64 -46.02
C GLU A 156 -19.01 -30.72 -46.87
N GLY A 157 -18.86 -29.40 -46.72
CA GLY A 157 -19.65 -28.37 -47.41
C GLY A 157 -20.66 -27.73 -46.44
N ALA A 158 -20.42 -26.46 -46.11
CA ALA A 158 -21.18 -25.77 -45.07
C ALA A 158 -22.66 -25.55 -45.47
N THR A 159 -23.56 -26.07 -44.63
CA THR A 159 -25.00 -25.83 -44.67
C THR A 159 -25.39 -24.59 -43.88
N HIS A 160 -26.65 -24.14 -43.99
CA HIS A 160 -27.17 -23.05 -43.16
C HIS A 160 -27.13 -23.40 -41.66
N GLN A 161 -27.33 -24.67 -41.31
CA GLN A 161 -27.26 -25.15 -39.94
C GLN A 161 -25.84 -25.02 -39.36
N ASP A 162 -24.81 -25.27 -40.17
CA ASP A 162 -23.40 -25.11 -39.76
C ASP A 162 -23.05 -23.64 -39.51
N ILE A 163 -23.64 -22.71 -40.27
CA ILE A 163 -23.47 -21.27 -40.03
C ILE A 163 -24.09 -20.87 -38.69
N LEU A 164 -25.30 -21.36 -38.38
CA LEU A 164 -25.95 -21.09 -37.09
C LEU A 164 -25.13 -21.66 -35.92
N PHE A 165 -24.60 -22.87 -36.07
CA PHE A 165 -23.72 -23.49 -35.09
C PHE A 165 -22.44 -22.69 -34.89
N ALA A 166 -21.79 -22.21 -35.96
CA ALA A 166 -20.62 -21.35 -35.86
C ALA A 166 -20.94 -20.01 -35.17
N LYS A 167 -22.10 -19.40 -35.45
CA LYS A 167 -22.55 -18.18 -34.74
C LYS A 167 -22.71 -18.41 -33.24
N ASP A 168 -23.25 -19.57 -32.84
CA ASP A 168 -23.35 -19.96 -31.42
C ASP A 168 -21.97 -20.10 -30.76
N LEU A 169 -20.99 -20.68 -31.45
CA LEU A 169 -19.61 -20.78 -30.94
C LEU A 169 -18.96 -19.41 -30.72
N PHE A 170 -19.17 -18.50 -31.66
CA PHE A 170 -18.70 -17.12 -31.53
C PHE A 170 -19.34 -16.40 -30.34
N ASN A 171 -20.63 -16.63 -30.08
CA ASN A 171 -21.30 -16.09 -28.91
C ASN A 171 -20.73 -16.66 -27.61
N GLN A 172 -20.49 -17.97 -27.55
CA GLN A 172 -19.88 -18.62 -26.38
C GLN A 172 -18.46 -18.10 -26.11
N LEU A 173 -17.66 -17.95 -27.16
CA LEU A 173 -16.33 -17.36 -27.06
C LEU A 173 -16.38 -15.90 -26.58
N ASN A 174 -17.35 -15.12 -27.04
CA ASN A 174 -17.55 -13.75 -26.56
C ASN A 174 -17.96 -13.71 -25.07
N ILE A 175 -18.80 -14.63 -24.62
CA ILE A 175 -19.16 -14.78 -23.20
C ILE A 175 -17.91 -15.05 -22.36
N LEU A 176 -17.05 -15.98 -22.79
CA LEU A 176 -15.79 -16.30 -22.11
C LEU A 176 -14.84 -15.10 -22.04
N TYR A 177 -14.64 -14.41 -23.17
CA TYR A 177 -13.82 -13.20 -23.18
C TYR A 177 -14.39 -12.11 -22.26
N ASN A 178 -15.71 -11.90 -22.24
CA ASN A 178 -16.33 -10.95 -21.32
C ASN A 178 -16.15 -11.36 -19.85
N GLY A 179 -16.20 -12.66 -19.55
CA GLY A 179 -15.87 -13.20 -18.23
C GLY A 179 -14.46 -12.82 -17.78
N ILE A 180 -13.46 -13.10 -18.63
CA ILE A 180 -12.06 -12.70 -18.39
C ILE A 180 -11.93 -11.17 -18.25
N LEU A 181 -12.62 -10.41 -19.09
CA LEU A 181 -12.57 -8.94 -19.07
C LEU A 181 -13.11 -8.37 -17.76
N ASN A 182 -14.21 -8.93 -17.23
CA ASN A 182 -14.81 -8.53 -15.96
C ASN A 182 -13.85 -8.81 -14.79
N VAL A 183 -13.26 -10.01 -14.74
CA VAL A 183 -12.25 -10.36 -13.71
C VAL A 183 -11.06 -9.40 -13.77
N LEU A 184 -10.56 -9.08 -14.96
CA LEU A 184 -9.48 -8.11 -15.13
C LEU A 184 -9.87 -6.69 -14.74
N GLN A 185 -11.11 -6.28 -14.96
CA GLN A 185 -11.63 -4.98 -14.51
C GLN A 185 -11.65 -4.90 -12.99
N ASP A 186 -12.09 -5.96 -12.31
CA ASP A 186 -12.10 -6.01 -10.85
C ASP A 186 -10.68 -6.01 -10.26
N ILE A 187 -9.75 -6.70 -10.90
CA ILE A 187 -8.32 -6.65 -10.57
C ILE A 187 -7.76 -5.23 -10.76
N GLU A 188 -8.04 -4.58 -11.88
CA GLU A 188 -7.56 -3.21 -12.14
C GLU A 188 -8.13 -2.20 -11.13
N ASN A 189 -9.42 -2.32 -10.83
CA ASN A 189 -10.09 -1.52 -9.82
C ASN A 189 -9.45 -1.75 -8.44
N SER A 190 -9.26 -3.00 -8.03
CA SER A 190 -8.70 -3.34 -6.71
C SER A 190 -7.27 -2.84 -6.53
N ILE A 191 -6.43 -2.92 -7.57
CA ILE A 191 -5.09 -2.31 -7.58
C ILE A 191 -5.17 -0.79 -7.43
N THR A 192 -6.07 -0.15 -8.18
CA THR A 192 -6.24 1.31 -8.18
C THR A 192 -6.65 1.81 -6.81
N PHE A 193 -7.69 1.20 -6.22
CA PHE A 193 -8.20 1.55 -4.89
C PHE A 193 -7.21 1.25 -3.78
N CYS A 194 -6.49 0.13 -3.86
CA CYS A 194 -5.40 -0.15 -2.93
C CYS A 194 -4.32 0.95 -2.96
N ARG A 195 -3.92 1.43 -4.14
CA ARG A 195 -2.87 2.46 -4.26
C ARG A 195 -3.23 3.79 -3.64
N ILE A 196 -4.52 4.14 -3.65
CA ILE A 196 -5.02 5.34 -2.98
C ILE A 196 -5.41 5.07 -1.51
N ASN A 197 -5.12 3.87 -0.99
CA ASN A 197 -5.45 3.44 0.38
C ASN A 197 -6.95 3.61 0.70
N ALA A 198 -7.81 3.21 -0.23
CA ALA A 198 -9.26 3.27 -0.08
C ALA A 198 -9.89 1.88 -0.25
N MET A 199 -10.84 1.54 0.61
CA MET A 199 -11.61 0.30 0.53
C MET A 199 -12.50 0.31 -0.70
N HIS A 200 -12.59 -0.83 -1.38
CA HIS A 200 -13.47 -1.03 -2.51
C HIS A 200 -13.93 -2.50 -2.58
N PRO A 201 -15.18 -2.79 -3.00
CA PRO A 201 -15.72 -4.15 -3.08
C PRO A 201 -14.92 -5.13 -3.95
N SER A 202 -14.11 -4.64 -4.89
CA SER A 202 -13.24 -5.49 -5.72
C SER A 202 -11.99 -5.99 -4.98
N ILE A 203 -11.64 -5.39 -3.83
CA ILE A 203 -10.60 -5.90 -2.93
C ILE A 203 -11.21 -6.98 -2.04
N ILE A 204 -12.32 -6.67 -1.38
CA ILE A 204 -13.07 -7.62 -0.56
C ILE A 204 -14.54 -7.20 -0.58
N ASN A 205 -15.45 -8.15 -0.78
CA ASN A 205 -16.88 -7.87 -0.73
C ASN A 205 -17.28 -7.54 0.73
N PRO A 206 -18.17 -6.56 0.99
CA PRO A 206 -18.69 -6.29 2.33
C PRO A 206 -19.19 -7.53 3.08
N HIS A 207 -19.79 -8.50 2.38
CA HIS A 207 -20.21 -9.76 2.98
C HIS A 207 -19.03 -10.62 3.44
N ASP A 208 -18.00 -10.80 2.61
CA ASP A 208 -16.79 -11.54 2.98
C ASP A 208 -16.05 -10.84 4.12
N LEU A 209 -16.00 -9.49 4.10
CA LEU A 209 -15.40 -8.70 5.17
C LEU A 209 -16.14 -8.90 6.50
N PHE A 210 -17.47 -8.91 6.47
CA PHE A 210 -18.29 -9.16 7.65
C PHE A 210 -18.00 -10.53 8.26
N LEU A 211 -17.96 -11.60 7.45
CA LEU A 211 -17.65 -12.95 7.91
C LEU A 211 -16.24 -13.03 8.53
N GLU A 212 -15.26 -12.35 7.94
CA GLU A 212 -13.90 -12.29 8.50
C GLU A 212 -13.85 -11.56 9.84
N ILE A 213 -14.55 -10.42 9.97
CA ILE A 213 -14.64 -9.68 11.23
C ILE A 213 -15.36 -10.51 12.30
N GLU A 214 -16.43 -11.23 11.93
CA GLU A 214 -17.17 -12.13 12.83
C GLU A 214 -16.27 -13.25 13.37
N ASN A 215 -15.47 -13.89 12.52
CA ASN A 215 -14.50 -14.91 12.94
C ASN A 215 -13.46 -14.36 13.93
N ILE A 216 -13.00 -13.12 13.72
CA ILE A 216 -12.03 -12.46 14.60
C ILE A 216 -12.71 -12.04 15.91
N SER A 217 -13.97 -11.64 15.88
CA SER A 217 -14.72 -11.24 17.07
C SER A 217 -14.75 -12.35 18.13
N GLN A 218 -14.72 -13.62 17.72
CA GLN A 218 -14.62 -14.76 18.63
C GLN A 218 -13.33 -14.74 19.47
N HIS A 219 -12.25 -14.16 18.94
CA HIS A 219 -10.95 -14.09 19.59
C HIS A 219 -10.73 -12.77 20.36
N TYR A 220 -11.35 -11.67 19.90
CA TYR A 220 -11.12 -10.33 20.46
C TYR A 220 -12.30 -9.74 21.25
N GLN A 221 -13.47 -10.38 21.22
CA GLN A 221 -14.68 -10.02 21.98
C GLN A 221 -14.96 -8.51 22.02
N SER A 222 -14.68 -7.85 23.15
CA SER A 222 -14.91 -6.41 23.40
C SER A 222 -13.81 -5.47 22.87
N SER A 223 -12.77 -6.01 22.27
CA SER A 223 -11.60 -5.24 21.80
C SER A 223 -11.80 -4.65 20.40
N LEU A 224 -12.96 -4.90 19.78
CA LEU A 224 -13.28 -4.38 18.45
C LEU A 224 -13.83 -2.95 18.52
N PRO A 225 -13.55 -2.12 17.50
CA PRO A 225 -13.95 -0.71 17.45
C PRO A 225 -15.46 -0.50 17.43
N PHE A 226 -16.20 -1.44 16.84
CA PHE A 226 -17.64 -1.39 16.69
C PHE A 226 -18.24 -2.76 17.02
N GLU A 227 -19.53 -2.79 17.32
CA GLU A 227 -20.28 -4.03 17.43
C GLU A 227 -20.33 -4.71 16.05
N VAL A 228 -20.04 -6.01 16.01
CA VAL A 228 -19.99 -6.80 14.77
C VAL A 228 -21.41 -7.12 14.31
N LYS A 229 -21.99 -6.17 13.58
CA LYS A 229 -23.26 -6.29 12.87
C LYS A 229 -23.04 -5.91 11.41
N TYR A 230 -23.78 -6.55 10.52
CA TYR A 230 -23.69 -6.26 9.08
C TYR A 230 -24.01 -4.79 8.78
N GLU A 231 -24.90 -4.18 9.55
CA GLU A 231 -25.28 -2.75 9.45
C GLU A 231 -24.09 -1.81 9.67
N ASN A 232 -23.13 -2.20 10.51
CA ASN A 232 -21.95 -1.39 10.87
C ASN A 232 -20.74 -1.71 9.98
N ILE A 233 -20.87 -2.52 8.92
CA ILE A 233 -19.73 -2.94 8.10
C ILE A 233 -19.02 -1.76 7.44
N LEU A 234 -19.76 -0.72 7.07
CA LEU A 234 -19.22 0.50 6.48
C LEU A 234 -18.37 1.29 7.46
N ASP A 235 -18.69 1.23 8.76
CA ASP A 235 -17.87 1.85 9.80
C ASP A 235 -16.52 1.14 9.90
N PHE A 236 -16.51 -0.19 9.80
CA PHE A 236 -15.27 -0.96 9.70
C PHE A 236 -14.47 -0.60 8.45
N GLU A 237 -15.10 -0.48 7.28
CA GLU A 237 -14.43 -0.05 6.05
C GLU A 237 -13.71 1.31 6.20
N SER A 238 -14.31 2.24 6.94
CA SER A 238 -13.76 3.59 7.14
C SER A 238 -12.46 3.64 7.95
N ILE A 239 -12.23 2.65 8.82
CA ILE A 239 -11.07 2.59 9.72
C ILE A 239 -9.99 1.60 9.24
N LEU A 240 -10.30 0.76 8.25
CA LEU A 240 -9.36 -0.19 7.69
C LEU A 240 -8.28 0.52 6.87
N LYS A 241 -7.03 0.12 7.10
CA LYS A 241 -5.89 0.55 6.29
C LYS A 241 -5.52 -0.54 5.29
N ILE A 242 -5.33 -0.19 4.03
CA ILE A 242 -5.05 -1.14 2.98
C ILE A 242 -3.64 -0.93 2.45
N HIS A 243 -2.92 -2.03 2.35
CA HIS A 243 -1.69 -2.09 1.59
C HIS A 243 -1.78 -3.26 0.62
N CYS A 244 -1.15 -3.15 -0.54
CA CYS A 244 -1.00 -4.29 -1.44
C CYS A 244 0.41 -4.37 -1.99
N LYS A 245 0.81 -5.60 -2.23
CA LYS A 245 2.04 -5.95 -2.91
C LYS A 245 1.67 -6.62 -4.23
N ILE A 246 2.28 -6.15 -5.30
CA ILE A 246 2.02 -6.64 -6.65
C ILE A 246 3.31 -7.28 -7.17
N ASP A 247 3.29 -8.60 -7.29
CA ASP A 247 4.34 -9.42 -7.89
C ASP A 247 3.93 -9.79 -9.34
N SER A 248 4.81 -10.45 -10.11
CA SER A 248 4.60 -10.74 -11.55
C SER A 248 3.27 -11.40 -11.90
N ASP A 249 2.85 -12.31 -11.05
CA ASP A 249 1.81 -13.32 -11.22
C ASP A 249 0.84 -13.32 -10.03
N ARG A 250 1.03 -12.44 -9.04
CA ARG A 250 0.23 -12.43 -7.83
C ARG A 250 0.05 -11.04 -7.25
N ILE A 251 -1.14 -10.79 -6.73
CA ILE A 251 -1.47 -9.58 -5.97
C ILE A 251 -1.81 -10.00 -4.55
N THR A 252 -1.17 -9.41 -3.55
CA THR A 252 -1.46 -9.67 -2.13
C THR A 252 -1.96 -8.41 -1.47
N TYR A 253 -3.11 -8.50 -0.81
CA TYR A 253 -3.75 -7.41 -0.09
C TYR A 253 -3.60 -7.62 1.42
N PHE A 254 -3.33 -6.52 2.13
CA PHE A 254 -3.18 -6.43 3.57
C PHE A 254 -4.18 -5.40 4.08
N LEU A 255 -5.26 -5.87 4.69
CA LEU A 255 -6.25 -4.99 5.29
C LEU A 255 -6.00 -4.99 6.79
N SER A 256 -5.72 -3.85 7.38
CA SER A 256 -5.33 -3.77 8.77
C SER A 256 -6.32 -2.97 9.59
N MET A 257 -6.82 -3.61 10.64
CA MET A 257 -7.82 -3.08 11.55
C MET A 257 -7.19 -2.72 12.90
N PRO A 258 -7.52 -1.55 13.47
CA PRO A 258 -7.18 -1.28 14.86
C PRO A 258 -7.95 -2.25 15.77
N ILE A 259 -7.24 -2.81 16.76
CA ILE A 259 -7.85 -3.52 17.89
C ILE A 259 -7.60 -2.64 19.10
N TYR A 260 -8.66 -2.28 19.82
CA TYR A 260 -8.57 -1.55 21.08
C TYR A 260 -8.42 -2.54 22.21
N TYR A 261 -7.50 -2.28 23.13
CA TYR A 261 -7.47 -3.00 24.39
C TYR A 261 -7.76 -1.98 25.48
N GLU A 262 -8.79 -2.25 26.28
CA GLU A 262 -8.99 -1.56 27.54
C GLU A 262 -7.86 -1.99 28.48
N ARG A 263 -6.75 -1.24 28.42
CA ARG A 263 -5.64 -1.40 29.36
C ARG A 263 -5.66 -0.24 30.33
N GLU A 264 -5.71 -0.57 31.61
CA GLU A 264 -5.52 0.41 32.66
C GLU A 264 -4.04 0.78 32.74
N PHE A 265 -3.76 2.06 32.52
CA PHE A 265 -2.42 2.61 32.69
C PHE A 265 -2.39 3.52 33.91
N ASN A 266 -1.35 3.35 34.70
CA ASN A 266 -0.99 4.30 35.73
C ASN A 266 -0.18 5.44 35.09
N LEU A 267 -0.68 6.66 35.21
CA LEU A 267 0.00 7.86 34.72
C LEU A 267 1.05 8.32 35.74
N PHE A 268 2.30 8.36 35.32
CA PHE A 268 3.42 8.85 36.11
C PHE A 268 3.92 10.19 35.57
N TYR A 269 4.14 11.14 36.47
CA TYR A 269 4.79 12.41 36.16
C TYR A 269 6.25 12.35 36.59
N MET A 270 7.18 12.52 35.63
CA MET A 270 8.61 12.51 35.92
C MET A 270 9.09 13.89 36.34
N LEU A 271 9.54 13.97 37.60
CA LEU A 271 10.17 15.15 38.18
C LEU A 271 11.70 15.00 38.11
N PRO A 272 12.42 15.88 37.39
CA PRO A 272 13.87 15.87 37.42
C PRO A 272 14.36 16.38 38.78
N ILE A 273 15.15 15.56 39.48
CA ILE A 273 15.74 15.91 40.77
C ILE A 273 17.25 16.13 40.59
N PRO A 274 17.77 17.34 40.89
CA PRO A 274 19.21 17.58 40.90
C PRO A 274 19.91 16.68 41.90
N THR A 275 20.91 15.93 41.45
CA THR A 275 21.68 15.02 42.30
C THR A 275 23.12 15.50 42.37
N LYS A 276 23.67 15.58 43.58
CA LYS A 276 25.07 15.99 43.77
C LYS A 276 25.98 14.85 43.34
N HIS A 277 26.87 15.11 42.40
CA HIS A 277 27.93 14.20 41.97
C HIS A 277 29.27 14.91 42.14
N GLN A 278 30.04 14.47 43.14
CA GLN A 278 31.28 15.13 43.58
C GLN A 278 31.03 16.57 44.04
N SER A 279 31.52 17.58 43.32
CA SER A 279 31.35 19.01 43.59
C SER A 279 30.13 19.64 42.90
N ASP A 280 29.56 18.98 41.89
CA ASP A 280 28.58 19.58 41.00
C ASP A 280 27.19 18.96 41.17
N TYR A 281 26.16 19.69 40.75
CA TYR A 281 24.79 19.18 40.67
C TYR A 281 24.49 18.76 39.22
N LEU A 282 24.15 17.49 39.03
CA LEU A 282 23.73 16.94 37.75
C LEU A 282 22.22 16.69 37.79
N THR A 283 21.52 17.11 36.73
CA THR A 283 20.08 16.89 36.57
C THR A 283 19.82 16.23 35.23
N ILE A 284 19.12 15.09 35.22
CA ILE A 284 18.66 14.44 33.99
C ILE A 284 17.27 14.97 33.66
N ILE A 285 17.13 15.67 32.54
CA ILE A 285 15.85 16.19 32.07
C ILE A 285 15.24 15.16 31.10
N PRO A 286 14.11 14.53 31.47
CA PRO A 286 13.48 13.54 30.59
C PRO A 286 12.84 14.20 29.37
N LYS A 287 12.86 13.50 28.23
CA LYS A 287 12.28 13.99 26.97
C LYS A 287 10.75 14.11 27.02
N SER A 288 10.08 13.23 27.76
CA SER A 288 8.64 13.34 28.07
C SER A 288 8.45 13.57 29.56
N LYS A 289 7.44 14.35 29.93
CA LYS A 289 7.07 14.60 31.32
C LYS A 289 6.15 13.53 31.89
N PHE A 290 5.41 12.84 31.03
CA PHE A 290 4.38 11.88 31.41
C PHE A 290 4.69 10.51 30.83
N PHE A 291 4.52 9.48 31.65
CA PHE A 291 4.70 8.09 31.25
C PHE A 291 3.49 7.29 31.67
N LEU A 292 3.06 6.40 30.78
CA LEU A 292 2.05 5.41 31.07
C LEU A 292 2.76 4.13 31.47
N LYS A 293 2.40 3.59 32.64
CA LYS A 293 2.85 2.28 33.08
C LYS A 293 1.67 1.32 33.05
N ASP A 294 1.81 0.23 32.32
CA ASP A 294 0.81 -0.83 32.29
C ASP A 294 0.69 -1.47 33.67
N SER A 295 -0.54 -1.55 34.20
CA SER A 295 -0.82 -2.20 35.48
C SER A 295 -0.50 -3.70 35.48
N SER A 296 -0.52 -4.35 34.31
CA SER A 296 -0.35 -5.79 34.15
C SER A 296 1.07 -6.23 33.82
N ASP A 297 1.73 -5.52 32.89
CA ASP A 297 3.00 -5.96 32.28
C ASP A 297 4.21 -5.12 32.73
N ASN A 298 4.01 -4.18 33.67
CA ASN A 298 5.05 -3.26 34.16
C ASN A 298 5.73 -2.41 33.05
N SER A 299 5.28 -2.52 31.79
CA SER A 299 5.84 -1.83 30.64
C SER A 299 5.56 -0.33 30.74
N ILE A 300 6.57 0.49 30.38
CA ILE A 300 6.50 1.95 30.49
C ILE A 300 6.60 2.56 29.09
N ARG A 301 5.64 3.41 28.74
CA ARG A 301 5.62 4.13 27.46
C ARG A 301 5.59 5.64 27.70
N PRO A 302 6.45 6.42 27.03
CA PRO A 302 6.35 7.87 27.07
C PRO A 302 5.04 8.30 26.43
N LEU A 303 4.31 9.22 27.08
CA LEU A 303 3.17 9.90 26.46
C LEU A 303 3.75 10.99 25.54
N SER A 304 4.31 10.62 24.38
CA SER A 304 5.06 11.56 23.53
C SER A 304 4.36 12.00 22.25
N ASP A 305 3.44 11.23 21.64
CA ASP A 305 3.16 11.52 20.22
C ASP A 305 1.70 11.66 19.77
N MET A 306 0.69 11.32 20.56
CA MET A 306 -0.71 11.62 20.22
C MET A 306 -1.57 11.59 21.47
N CYS A 307 -1.63 12.66 22.27
CA CYS A 307 -2.71 12.81 23.25
C CYS A 307 -2.88 14.26 23.71
N THR A 308 -4.10 14.73 23.50
CA THR A 308 -4.77 15.95 23.98
C THR A 308 -4.79 16.05 25.52
N GLN A 309 -5.15 17.25 25.99
CA GLN A 309 -5.12 17.69 27.38
C GLN A 309 -5.66 16.65 28.40
N VAL A 310 -4.90 16.47 29.48
CA VAL A 310 -5.27 15.63 30.63
C VAL A 310 -5.98 16.51 31.67
N PHE A 311 -7.22 16.15 32.06
CA PHE A 311 -7.97 16.83 33.11
C PHE A 311 -7.90 16.02 34.41
N ILE A 312 -7.07 16.48 35.34
CA ILE A 312 -6.81 15.81 36.63
C ILE A 312 -7.99 15.99 37.61
N ARG A 313 -8.85 16.98 37.37
CA ARG A 313 -10.04 17.28 38.17
C ARG A 313 -11.23 17.49 37.25
N GLU A 314 -12.43 17.45 37.83
CA GLU A 314 -13.64 17.83 37.10
C GLU A 314 -13.53 19.27 36.63
N GLU A 315 -13.50 19.43 35.32
CA GLU A 315 -13.23 20.70 34.67
C GLU A 315 -14.31 20.96 33.62
N LYS A 316 -14.80 22.20 33.57
CA LYS A 316 -15.87 22.61 32.65
C LYS A 316 -15.26 23.06 31.33
N ILE A 317 -15.72 22.45 30.24
CA ILE A 317 -15.47 22.91 28.88
C ILE A 317 -16.79 23.44 28.31
N VAL A 318 -16.72 24.61 27.67
CA VAL A 318 -17.86 25.21 26.99
C VAL A 318 -17.65 25.07 25.49
N ALA A 319 -18.57 24.42 24.79
CA ALA A 319 -18.58 24.29 23.35
C ALA A 319 -19.53 25.32 22.74
N HIS A 320 -19.01 26.25 21.93
CA HIS A 320 -19.79 27.17 21.12
C HIS A 320 -19.93 26.60 19.71
N CYS A 321 -21.10 26.02 19.44
CA CYS A 321 -21.47 25.49 18.13
C CYS A 321 -22.36 26.51 17.39
N LYS A 322 -22.65 26.29 16.10
CA LYS A 322 -23.54 27.18 15.32
C LYS A 322 -24.97 27.17 15.89
N GLY A 323 -25.26 28.11 16.79
CA GLY A 323 -26.58 28.32 17.38
C GLY A 323 -26.83 27.65 18.73
N SER A 324 -25.85 26.93 19.30
CA SER A 324 -25.95 26.34 20.64
C SER A 324 -24.67 26.56 21.45
N THR A 325 -24.84 26.57 22.77
CA THR A 325 -23.72 26.56 23.72
C THR A 325 -23.94 25.41 24.68
N ASP A 326 -23.07 24.41 24.61
CA ASP A 326 -23.16 23.21 25.43
C ASP A 326 -22.01 23.21 26.44
N THR A 327 -22.31 22.86 27.69
CA THR A 327 -21.29 22.75 28.74
C THR A 327 -21.05 21.29 29.04
N ILE A 328 -19.79 20.86 28.89
CA ILE A 328 -19.35 19.49 29.10
C ILE A 328 -18.50 19.47 30.37
N LEU A 329 -18.88 18.62 31.33
CA LEU A 329 -18.07 18.32 32.51
C LEU A 329 -17.16 17.14 32.19
N LEU A 330 -15.84 17.36 32.24
CA LEU A 330 -14.85 16.34 31.95
C LEU A 330 -14.06 15.96 33.21
N THR A 331 -14.02 14.68 33.52
CA THR A 331 -13.13 14.07 34.53
C THR A 331 -12.34 12.92 33.91
N GLY A 332 -11.00 13.04 33.82
CA GLY A 332 -10.14 12.02 33.23
C GLY A 332 -9.39 12.48 31.97
N THR A 333 -8.97 11.51 31.15
CA THR A 333 -8.19 11.76 29.93
C THR A 333 -9.11 11.66 28.74
N PHE A 334 -9.25 12.75 27.97
CA PHE A 334 -10.15 12.80 26.83
C PHE A 334 -9.39 13.11 25.54
N LEU A 335 -9.75 12.39 24.47
CA LEU A 335 -9.37 12.77 23.12
C LEU A 335 -10.37 13.81 22.62
N ILE A 336 -9.93 15.07 22.49
CA ILE A 336 -10.77 16.15 21.97
C ILE A 336 -10.37 16.36 20.51
N THR A 337 -11.17 15.85 19.59
CA THR A 337 -11.00 16.07 18.15
C THR A 337 -11.61 17.40 17.73
N ARG A 338 -11.06 18.02 16.68
CA ARG A 338 -11.60 19.27 16.13
C ARG A 338 -12.93 18.97 15.44
N ASP A 339 -14.02 19.34 16.08
CA ASP A 339 -15.34 19.39 15.46
C ASP A 339 -15.68 20.81 14.98
N SER A 340 -16.87 20.99 14.41
CA SER A 340 -17.39 22.30 13.95
C SER A 340 -17.63 23.35 15.06
N CYS A 341 -17.30 23.04 16.32
CA CYS A 341 -17.54 23.87 17.48
C CYS A 341 -16.24 24.46 18.04
N ASP A 342 -16.31 25.71 18.50
CA ASP A 342 -15.22 26.34 19.23
C ASP A 342 -15.27 25.95 20.70
N LEU A 343 -14.24 25.28 21.21
CA LEU A 343 -14.17 24.86 22.60
C LEU A 343 -13.43 25.88 23.47
N PHE A 344 -13.96 26.16 24.65
CA PHE A 344 -13.41 27.09 25.63
C PHE A 344 -13.14 26.37 26.95
N PHE A 345 -11.94 26.55 27.48
CA PHE A 345 -11.53 26.06 28.79
C PHE A 345 -11.04 27.24 29.63
N LYS A 346 -11.66 27.47 30.80
CA LYS A 346 -11.37 28.62 31.67
C LYS A 346 -11.36 29.95 30.89
N GLU A 347 -12.40 30.15 30.08
CA GLU A 347 -12.60 31.33 29.21
C GLU A 347 -11.54 31.51 28.12
N LYS A 348 -10.61 30.56 27.96
CA LYS A 348 -9.63 30.55 26.89
C LYS A 348 -10.07 29.59 25.80
N LYS A 349 -10.14 30.08 24.56
CA LYS A 349 -10.38 29.24 23.39
C LYS A 349 -9.26 28.20 23.27
N LEU A 350 -9.61 26.93 23.20
CA LEU A 350 -8.69 25.85 22.95
C LEU A 350 -8.21 25.95 21.50
N VAL A 351 -6.94 26.31 21.32
CA VAL A 351 -6.30 26.36 20.01
C VAL A 351 -5.75 24.97 19.71
N PHE A 352 -6.40 24.25 18.80
CA PHE A 352 -5.86 23.01 18.26
C PHE A 352 -4.66 23.33 17.39
N GLN A 353 -3.50 22.75 17.71
CA GLN A 353 -2.33 22.88 16.85
C GLN A 353 -2.61 22.12 15.55
N GLU A 354 -2.74 22.84 14.45
CA GLU A 354 -2.64 22.24 13.12
C GLU A 354 -1.24 21.60 13.03
N THR A 355 -1.20 20.37 12.53
CA THR A 355 0.01 19.53 12.39
C THR A 355 1.26 20.38 12.19
N SER A 356 2.06 20.55 13.25
CA SER A 356 3.13 21.55 13.23
C SER A 356 4.29 21.07 12.38
N HIS A 357 4.37 21.56 11.15
CA HIS A 357 5.63 21.59 10.41
C HIS A 357 6.45 22.79 10.88
N GLY A 358 7.26 22.63 11.93
CA GLY A 358 8.38 23.55 12.19
C GLY A 358 8.66 23.95 13.65
N LYS A 359 9.97 23.97 13.93
CA LYS A 359 10.78 24.47 15.08
C LYS A 359 10.06 25.06 16.31
N PRO A 360 10.50 24.69 17.53
CA PRO A 360 9.90 25.15 18.77
C PRO A 360 10.04 26.67 18.96
N LEU A 361 8.92 27.32 19.27
CA LEU A 361 8.88 28.68 19.77
C LEU A 361 9.37 28.67 21.23
N ILE A 362 10.49 29.34 21.49
CA ILE A 362 10.98 29.59 22.85
C ILE A 362 10.21 30.80 23.37
N ILE A 363 9.25 30.55 24.27
CA ILE A 363 8.57 31.62 25.02
C ILE A 363 9.54 32.05 26.13
N SER A 364 10.06 33.28 26.02
CA SER A 364 10.87 33.91 27.06
C SER A 364 10.09 34.00 28.37
N ALA A 365 10.76 33.60 29.46
CA ALA A 365 10.27 33.42 30.82
C ALA A 365 9.03 34.26 31.20
N LEU A 366 7.93 33.57 31.46
CA LEU A 366 6.76 34.13 32.13
C LEU A 366 7.17 34.50 33.57
N ASN A 367 7.30 35.79 33.85
CA ASN A 367 7.70 36.29 35.16
C ASN A 367 6.48 36.22 36.11
N LEU A 368 6.24 35.04 36.68
CA LEU A 368 5.19 34.83 37.67
C LEU A 368 5.68 35.36 39.02
N GLN A 369 5.21 36.55 39.41
CA GLN A 369 5.31 36.99 40.81
C GLN A 369 4.19 36.31 41.62
N PRO A 370 4.52 35.54 42.66
CA PRO A 370 3.51 34.94 43.53
C PRO A 370 2.91 36.01 44.43
N ASN A 371 1.71 36.49 44.07
CA ASN A 371 0.88 37.26 44.98
C ASN A 371 -0.16 36.34 45.62
N THR A 372 0.12 35.95 46.85
CA THR A 372 -0.75 35.81 48.04
C THR A 372 -0.42 34.57 48.88
N PRO A 373 -0.47 34.67 50.21
CA PRO A 373 -0.32 33.53 51.11
C PRO A 373 -1.66 32.78 51.15
N HIS A 374 -1.80 31.74 50.32
CA HIS A 374 -2.89 30.78 50.48
C HIS A 374 -2.47 29.68 51.44
N ASP A 375 -3.34 29.43 52.42
CA ASP A 375 -3.24 28.33 53.38
C ASP A 375 -2.85 27.03 52.69
N ASN A 376 -1.68 26.50 53.07
CA ASN A 376 -1.20 25.20 52.62
C ASN A 376 -2.23 24.14 53.04
N PRO A 377 -2.88 23.43 52.11
CA PRO A 377 -3.58 22.21 52.48
C PRO A 377 -2.51 21.22 52.93
N GLU A 378 -2.66 20.67 54.13
CA GLU A 378 -1.81 19.58 54.62
C GLU A 378 -2.04 18.32 53.76
N PHE A 379 -1.39 18.25 52.62
CA PHE A 379 -1.30 16.99 51.87
C PHE A 379 -0.22 16.14 52.53
N GLN A 380 -0.62 15.07 53.20
CA GLN A 380 0.31 14.01 53.58
C GLN A 380 0.72 13.24 52.31
N ILE A 381 1.82 13.67 51.69
CA ILE A 381 2.43 12.96 50.57
C ILE A 381 3.07 11.68 51.13
N LYS A 382 2.38 10.55 51.03
CA LYS A 382 2.97 9.23 51.24
C LYS A 382 3.83 8.87 50.04
N LEU A 383 5.10 9.28 50.08
CA LEU A 383 6.12 8.87 49.12
C LEU A 383 6.36 7.36 49.28
N LYS A 384 5.81 6.54 48.38
CA LYS A 384 6.26 5.16 48.21
C LYS A 384 7.57 5.18 47.45
N LYS A 385 8.63 4.66 48.09
CA LYS A 385 9.94 4.52 47.47
C LYS A 385 9.85 3.46 46.37
N LEU A 386 9.86 3.87 45.11
CA LEU A 386 9.97 2.94 44.00
C LEU A 386 11.40 2.35 44.04
N ASN A 387 11.51 1.06 44.32
CA ASN A 387 12.80 0.40 44.37
C ASN A 387 13.34 0.25 42.93
N LEU A 388 14.29 1.10 42.55
CA LEU A 388 14.88 1.09 41.20
C LEU A 388 15.57 -0.25 40.84
N LYS A 389 15.79 -1.14 41.82
CA LYS A 389 16.26 -2.52 41.60
C LYS A 389 15.18 -3.48 41.10
N GLU A 390 13.90 -3.13 41.26
CA GLU A 390 12.74 -3.91 40.80
C GLU A 390 12.24 -3.44 39.43
N LEU A 391 12.80 -2.35 38.89
CA LEU A 391 12.70 -2.10 37.46
C LEU A 391 13.50 -3.20 36.77
N PRO A 392 12.91 -3.96 35.82
CA PRO A 392 13.71 -4.82 34.97
C PRO A 392 14.75 -3.91 34.32
N ILE A 393 16.00 -4.09 34.73
CA ILE A 393 17.18 -3.69 33.95
C ILE A 393 17.32 -4.77 32.88
N ASP A 394 16.25 -5.03 32.16
CA ASP A 394 16.43 -5.40 30.79
C ASP A 394 16.75 -4.04 30.16
N PRO A 395 18.02 -3.76 29.80
CA PRO A 395 18.15 -3.01 28.57
C PRO A 395 17.18 -3.71 27.61
N ILE A 396 16.47 -2.95 26.79
CA ILE A 396 16.24 -3.46 25.45
C ILE A 396 17.64 -3.86 25.01
N ILE A 397 17.99 -5.14 25.20
CA ILE A 397 19.10 -5.76 24.52
C ILE A 397 18.70 -5.39 23.11
N PRO A 398 19.41 -4.46 22.41
CA PRO A 398 19.24 -4.45 20.97
C PRO A 398 19.42 -5.92 20.65
N ILE A 399 18.40 -6.57 20.08
CA ILE A 399 18.51 -7.96 19.65
C ILE A 399 19.87 -7.94 18.99
N THR A 400 20.85 -8.54 19.65
CA THR A 400 22.13 -8.77 19.03
C THR A 400 21.67 -9.84 18.09
N ASP A 401 21.23 -9.39 16.92
CA ASP A 401 21.55 -10.03 15.68
C ASP A 401 22.89 -10.63 15.99
N ASN A 402 22.93 -11.95 16.03
CA ASN A 402 24.16 -12.60 15.66
C ASN A 402 24.55 -11.86 14.40
N LEU A 403 25.50 -10.92 14.54
CA LEU A 403 26.37 -10.50 13.48
C LEU A 403 26.98 -11.84 13.07
N GLN A 404 26.25 -12.58 12.23
CA GLN A 404 26.81 -13.06 11.00
C GLN A 404 27.51 -11.82 10.49
N SER A 405 28.82 -11.81 10.77
CA SER A 405 29.78 -11.03 10.02
C SER A 405 29.21 -10.97 8.62
N TYR A 406 28.88 -9.77 8.16
CA TYR A 406 28.78 -9.57 6.74
C TYR A 406 30.12 -10.09 6.23
N ASP A 407 30.11 -11.32 5.73
CA ASP A 407 31.07 -11.77 4.77
C ASP A 407 30.89 -10.74 3.68
N TYR A 408 31.71 -9.68 3.76
CA TYR A 408 32.07 -8.92 2.59
C TYR A 408 32.37 -10.02 1.59
N HIS A 409 31.48 -10.18 0.61
CA HIS A 409 31.75 -11.03 -0.53
C HIS A 409 33.00 -10.41 -1.13
N ILE A 410 34.15 -10.90 -0.70
CA ILE A 410 35.42 -10.68 -1.37
C ILE A 410 35.10 -11.23 -2.74
N PRO A 411 35.01 -10.36 -3.77
CA PRO A 411 34.69 -10.82 -5.10
C PRO A 411 35.66 -11.96 -5.39
N SER A 412 35.12 -13.10 -5.83
CA SER A 412 35.96 -14.23 -6.19
C SER A 412 37.08 -13.73 -7.12
N LEU A 413 38.25 -14.36 -7.06
CA LEU A 413 39.38 -14.01 -7.91
C LEU A 413 38.96 -13.86 -9.39
N TRP A 414 37.95 -14.62 -9.80
CA TRP A 414 37.28 -14.54 -11.09
C TRP A 414 36.53 -13.22 -11.36
N THR A 415 35.75 -12.70 -10.41
CA THR A 415 35.07 -11.41 -10.61
C THR A 415 36.06 -10.25 -10.60
N ILE A 416 37.14 -10.31 -9.80
CA ILE A 416 38.22 -9.33 -9.87
C ILE A 416 38.89 -9.35 -11.27
N MET A 417 39.21 -10.53 -11.79
CA MET A 417 39.76 -10.69 -13.14
C MET A 417 38.81 -10.16 -14.22
N LEU A 418 37.49 -10.42 -14.09
CA LEU A 418 36.47 -9.89 -15.00
C LEU A 418 36.45 -8.36 -15.00
N TYR A 419 36.52 -7.72 -13.83
CA TYR A 419 36.55 -6.26 -13.72
C TYR A 419 37.82 -5.65 -14.32
N ILE A 420 38.98 -6.29 -14.14
CA ILE A 420 40.23 -5.86 -14.79
C ILE A 420 40.10 -5.97 -16.31
N PHE A 421 39.49 -7.05 -16.81
CA PHE A 421 39.28 -7.25 -18.24
C PHE A 421 38.35 -6.18 -18.83
N LEU A 422 37.23 -5.89 -18.18
CA LEU A 422 36.30 -4.83 -18.59
C LEU A 422 36.95 -3.45 -18.56
N ALA A 423 37.68 -3.12 -17.50
CA ALA A 423 38.40 -1.86 -17.38
C ALA A 423 39.47 -1.71 -18.48
N SER A 424 40.23 -2.78 -18.77
CA SER A 424 41.24 -2.79 -19.85
C SER A 424 40.60 -2.65 -21.24
N GLY A 425 39.44 -3.25 -21.47
CA GLY A 425 38.66 -3.13 -22.71
C GLY A 425 38.17 -1.70 -22.94
N VAL A 426 37.65 -1.06 -21.89
CA VAL A 426 37.25 0.36 -21.95
C VAL A 426 38.46 1.25 -22.21
N PHE A 427 39.58 1.01 -21.53
CA PHE A 427 40.81 1.79 -21.73
C PHE A 427 41.36 1.62 -23.16
N TYR A 428 41.32 0.40 -23.70
CA TYR A 428 41.72 0.11 -25.08
C TYR A 428 40.82 0.81 -26.10
N LEU A 429 39.49 0.80 -25.90
CA LEU A 429 38.55 1.51 -26.76
C LEU A 429 38.78 3.03 -26.71
N CYS A 430 38.98 3.61 -25.53
CA CYS A 430 39.32 5.03 -25.38
C CYS A 430 40.65 5.38 -26.06
N TYR A 431 41.67 4.54 -25.89
CA TYR A 431 42.97 4.73 -26.54
C TYR A 431 42.86 4.68 -28.07
N ARG A 432 42.14 3.67 -28.61
CA ARG A 432 41.91 3.52 -30.04
C ARG A 432 41.09 4.69 -30.61
N TRP A 433 40.09 5.16 -29.89
CA TRP A 433 39.29 6.32 -30.29
C TRP A 433 40.11 7.60 -30.33
N LYS A 434 41.05 7.78 -29.38
CA LYS A 434 41.98 8.91 -29.38
C LYS A 434 42.97 8.83 -30.56
N LYS A 435 43.49 7.64 -30.88
CA LYS A 435 44.42 7.44 -32.02
C LYS A 435 43.76 7.72 -33.37
N ASN A 436 42.47 7.37 -33.53
CA ASN A 436 41.72 7.66 -34.76
C ASN A 436 41.31 9.13 -34.92
N LYS A 437 41.58 10.00 -33.92
CA LYS A 437 41.30 11.43 -34.00
C LYS A 437 42.49 12.28 -34.41
N GLU A 438 43.65 11.70 -34.75
CA GLU A 438 44.72 12.48 -35.36
C GLU A 438 44.27 12.98 -36.74
N PRO A 439 44.16 14.31 -36.93
CA PRO A 439 43.70 14.87 -38.18
C PRO A 439 44.76 14.67 -39.26
N THR A 440 44.38 14.03 -40.37
CA THR A 440 45.14 14.06 -41.61
C THR A 440 45.47 15.52 -41.99
N PRO A 441 46.68 15.83 -42.47
CA PRO A 441 47.10 17.20 -42.74
C PRO A 441 46.18 17.83 -43.78
N LYS A 442 45.59 18.98 -43.41
CA LYS A 442 44.68 19.77 -44.26
C LYS A 442 45.42 20.28 -45.49
N GLU A 443 44.97 19.83 -46.66
CA GLU A 443 45.22 20.49 -47.93
C GLU A 443 44.50 21.86 -47.93
N ARG A 444 45.29 22.93 -48.00
CA ARG A 444 44.80 24.31 -48.14
C ARG A 444 44.28 24.49 -49.56
N ASN A 445 43.07 25.01 -49.73
CA ASN A 445 42.81 26.01 -50.76
C ASN A 445 41.59 26.90 -50.45
N PRO A 446 41.56 28.14 -50.96
CA PRO A 446 40.76 29.20 -50.36
C PRO A 446 39.54 29.62 -51.21
N THR A 447 38.67 30.38 -50.54
CA THR A 447 37.77 31.43 -51.10
C THR A 447 36.56 30.96 -51.92
N LYS A 448 35.36 31.23 -51.40
CA LYS A 448 34.53 32.36 -51.87
C LYS A 448 33.29 32.53 -50.99
N SER A 449 33.16 33.74 -50.45
CA SER A 449 31.98 34.26 -49.78
C SER A 449 30.81 34.36 -50.76
N LYS A 450 29.64 33.86 -50.38
CA LYS A 450 28.35 34.28 -50.96
C LYS A 450 27.42 34.65 -49.82
N LYS A 451 27.07 35.94 -49.77
CA LYS A 451 26.02 36.52 -48.92
C LYS A 451 24.72 35.74 -49.17
N ILE A 452 24.07 35.32 -48.09
CA ILE A 452 22.67 34.87 -48.11
C ILE A 452 21.87 35.94 -47.38
N GLU A 453 20.89 36.42 -48.11
CA GLU A 453 19.89 37.43 -47.78
C GLU A 453 18.92 36.84 -46.74
N GLU A 454 18.68 37.61 -45.70
CA GLU A 454 17.75 37.31 -44.60
C GLU A 454 16.32 37.62 -45.10
N VAL A 455 15.54 36.56 -45.36
CA VAL A 455 14.12 36.67 -45.72
C VAL A 455 13.30 36.50 -44.44
N GLU A 456 12.78 37.61 -43.93
CA GLU A 456 11.78 37.65 -42.86
C GLU A 456 10.48 36.98 -43.32
N LEU A 457 10.03 35.97 -42.57
CA LEU A 457 8.71 35.36 -42.69
C LEU A 457 7.72 36.12 -41.80
N PRO A 458 6.54 36.53 -42.30
CA PRO A 458 5.57 37.28 -41.49
C PRO A 458 4.84 36.36 -40.51
N GLU A 459 4.76 36.81 -39.25
CA GLU A 459 3.95 36.21 -38.19
C GLU A 459 2.47 36.17 -38.57
N ARG A 460 1.93 34.95 -38.66
CA ARG A 460 0.50 34.72 -38.86
C ARG A 460 -0.20 34.71 -37.50
N ARG A 461 -0.82 35.83 -37.12
CA ARG A 461 -1.75 35.88 -35.97
C ARG A 461 -3.01 35.09 -36.30
N ILE A 462 -3.30 34.09 -35.47
CA ILE A 462 -4.56 33.33 -35.49
C ILE A 462 -5.53 34.11 -34.60
N ASN A 463 -6.55 34.72 -35.21
CA ASN A 463 -7.70 35.25 -34.49
C ASN A 463 -8.65 34.09 -34.18
N LEU A 464 -8.95 33.85 -32.90
CA LEU A 464 -10.09 33.04 -32.49
C LEU A 464 -11.38 33.87 -32.65
N PRO A 465 -12.49 33.28 -33.13
CA PRO A 465 -13.80 33.92 -33.06
C PRO A 465 -14.36 33.85 -31.63
N GLU A 466 -14.64 35.02 -31.05
CA GLU A 466 -15.72 35.20 -30.08
C GLU A 466 -17.04 34.90 -30.81
N ASP A 467 -17.79 33.92 -30.32
CA ASP A 467 -19.27 33.87 -30.30
C ASP A 467 -19.71 32.40 -30.16
N ALA A 468 -20.02 32.01 -28.93
CA ALA A 468 -20.88 30.87 -28.64
C ALA A 468 -21.59 31.11 -27.29
N SER A 469 -22.55 32.03 -27.32
CA SER A 469 -23.68 32.02 -26.41
C SER A 469 -24.78 31.18 -27.04
N PHE A 470 -25.01 29.96 -26.52
CA PHE A 470 -26.32 29.30 -26.41
C PHE A 470 -26.22 28.18 -25.38
#